data_AF-A0AAD6D6K9-F1
#
_entry.id   AF-A0AAD6D6K9-F1
#
_cell.length_a   1.000
_cell.length_b   1.000
_cell.length_c   1.000
_cell.angle_alpha   90.00
_cell.angle_beta   90.00
_cell.angle_gamma   90.00
#
_symmetry.space_group_name_H-M   'P 1'
#
loop_
_entity.id
_entity.type
_entity.pdbx_description
1 polymer ?
#
loop_
_entity_poly.entity_id
_entity_poly.type
_entity_poly.pdbx_seq_one_letter_code
_entity_poly.pdbx_strand_id
1 'polypeptide(L)'
;MNTRTAFGCRQPPLISGAPIASYLYKKSATAESSPSLSERSSDLYEAVFGGDGLVSDGWPSITEWISTFDDMFESNLDVMSSSCAQFGEADNSDDENANVKKAIEAVASSSGVDARFILAIVMQESNGCVRVQTTDNGVVNPGLMQSHDGTGSCNKDGTVQNPCPYSEIHQMIVDGVEGTSEGDGLKQILAEEGGSTATDYYKTARVYNSGSVASDGNLGQGGATACYCSDVANRLLGWSSGTSSCDADTIGDLTSSSWTGSSSSSGSSTSASASAVATSTSTSSTVPEPTVVSTTTPVATVTPTETPAAATPTAEATTTAAAVPTTVAVIPTAAAATTTVPSATPSASASASASASAIPIYPYASSSCTEYHAVVAGDYCEKVESQYGITASEFISWNSGLDETCTNLWKGYRYCVKA
;
A
#
# COMPACT_ATOMS: atom_id res chain seq x y z
N MET A 1 19.10 15.89 -84.61
CA MET A 1 19.72 14.85 -83.79
C MET A 1 19.75 15.34 -82.35
N ASN A 2 19.24 14.51 -81.44
CA ASN A 2 19.11 14.74 -79.98
C ASN A 2 20.40 15.26 -79.33
N THR A 3 20.28 16.16 -78.33
CA THR A 3 20.31 15.84 -76.89
C THR A 3 20.17 17.09 -75.98
N ARG A 4 19.34 16.93 -74.93
CA ARG A 4 19.47 17.37 -73.51
C ARG A 4 19.72 18.88 -73.23
N THR A 5 19.05 19.56 -72.30
CA THR A 5 18.62 19.18 -70.94
C THR A 5 17.57 20.19 -70.45
N ALA A 6 16.59 19.71 -69.67
CA ALA A 6 15.51 20.50 -69.08
C ALA A 6 15.91 21.20 -67.77
N PHE A 7 15.30 22.36 -67.49
CA PHE A 7 14.90 22.75 -66.14
C PHE A 7 13.70 23.72 -66.20
N GLY A 8 12.73 23.47 -65.31
CA GLY A 8 11.73 24.46 -64.90
C GLY A 8 10.30 24.10 -65.28
N CYS A 9 9.57 23.50 -64.35
CA CYS A 9 8.14 23.76 -64.29
C CYS A 9 7.67 23.87 -62.84
N ARG A 10 7.23 25.07 -62.49
CA ARG A 10 6.46 25.40 -61.30
C ARG A 10 4.99 25.05 -61.62
N GLN A 11 4.41 24.27 -60.72
CA GLN A 11 3.00 23.88 -60.45
C GLN A 11 1.89 24.71 -61.16
N PRO A 12 0.73 24.10 -61.49
CA PRO A 12 -0.44 24.19 -60.57
C PRO A 12 -1.42 22.96 -60.70
N PRO A 13 -2.72 23.01 -60.34
CA PRO A 13 -3.25 22.52 -59.05
C PRO A 13 -4.47 21.55 -59.17
N LEU A 14 -4.87 20.96 -58.02
CA LEU A 14 -6.22 20.48 -57.58
C LEU A 14 -7.09 19.54 -58.47
N ILE A 15 -7.58 18.42 -57.88
CA ILE A 15 -8.99 18.19 -57.45
C ILE A 15 -9.22 16.71 -57.03
N SER A 16 -9.68 16.56 -55.78
CA SER A 16 -10.73 15.68 -55.18
C SER A 16 -10.94 14.19 -55.54
N GLY A 17 -10.98 13.36 -54.50
CA GLY A 17 -11.60 12.02 -54.47
C GLY A 17 -11.31 11.24 -53.17
N ALA A 18 -12.15 11.41 -52.13
CA ALA A 18 -12.15 10.70 -50.83
C ALA A 18 -12.27 9.15 -50.97
N PRO A 19 -11.96 8.27 -49.98
CA PRO A 19 -12.15 8.43 -48.52
C PRO A 19 -11.00 7.95 -47.60
N ILE A 20 -11.12 8.32 -46.32
CA ILE A 20 -10.31 7.81 -45.20
C ILE A 20 -10.81 6.42 -44.79
N ALA A 21 -9.90 5.47 -44.57
CA ALA A 21 -10.11 4.36 -43.64
C ALA A 21 -8.78 3.86 -43.08
N SER A 22 -8.76 3.73 -41.75
CA SER A 22 -7.75 3.10 -40.93
C SER A 22 -7.61 1.59 -41.20
N TYR A 23 -6.56 1.03 -40.62
CA TYR A 23 -6.35 -0.37 -40.22
C TYR A 23 -5.51 -1.29 -41.13
N LEU A 24 -4.39 -1.71 -40.49
CA LEU A 24 -3.61 -2.94 -40.64
C LEU A 24 -2.52 -2.97 -41.74
N TYR A 25 -1.25 -2.83 -41.35
CA TYR A 25 -0.43 -4.00 -40.99
C TYR A 25 0.97 -3.60 -40.42
N LYS A 26 1.16 -3.86 -39.11
CA LYS A 26 2.34 -4.40 -38.35
C LYS A 26 3.77 -4.09 -38.88
N LYS A 27 4.75 -3.70 -38.05
CA LYS A 27 5.24 -4.43 -36.85
C LYS A 27 6.33 -3.63 -36.08
N SER A 28 6.25 -3.65 -34.74
CA SER A 28 7.30 -3.58 -33.66
C SER A 28 8.43 -2.54 -33.74
N ALA A 29 8.90 -1.90 -32.68
CA ALA A 29 8.86 -2.18 -31.24
C ALA A 29 8.89 -0.86 -30.45
N THR A 30 8.20 -0.88 -29.31
CA THR A 30 8.08 0.12 -28.25
C THR A 30 9.42 0.43 -27.59
N ALA A 31 9.61 1.69 -27.17
CA ALA A 31 10.65 2.10 -26.24
C ALA A 31 10.05 3.18 -25.32
N GLU A 32 9.25 2.71 -24.35
CA GLU A 32 8.56 3.51 -23.35
C GLU A 32 9.53 3.86 -22.19
N SER A 33 9.57 5.14 -21.82
CA SER A 33 10.37 5.69 -20.72
C SER A 33 9.54 5.77 -19.44
N SER A 34 10.17 5.42 -18.32
CA SER A 34 9.56 5.21 -17.01
C SER A 34 8.81 6.44 -16.43
N PRO A 35 7.64 6.22 -15.79
CA PRO A 35 6.78 7.27 -15.22
C PRO A 35 7.33 7.86 -13.91
N SER A 36 6.85 9.06 -13.54
CA SER A 36 7.28 9.84 -12.37
C SER A 36 6.97 9.16 -11.03
N LEU A 37 7.50 9.61 -9.89
CA LEU A 37 7.20 9.02 -8.56
C LEU A 37 5.81 9.40 -8.02
N SER A 38 5.16 10.42 -8.59
CA SER A 38 3.74 10.74 -8.39
C SER A 38 2.85 10.08 -9.46
N GLU A 39 3.46 9.54 -10.53
CA GLU A 39 2.84 8.68 -11.55
C GLU A 39 3.41 7.24 -11.54
N ARG A 40 4.03 6.81 -10.43
CA ARG A 40 4.00 5.40 -10.03
C ARG A 40 2.58 5.24 -9.56
N SER A 41 1.72 5.13 -10.59
CA SER A 41 0.33 5.46 -10.53
C SER A 41 -0.23 4.80 -9.29
N SER A 42 -1.02 5.57 -8.57
CA SER A 42 -1.97 4.99 -7.64
C SER A 42 -2.63 3.75 -8.27
N ASP A 43 -2.85 3.70 -9.59
CA ASP A 43 -3.39 2.58 -10.38
C ASP A 43 -2.40 1.53 -10.94
N LEU A 44 -1.08 1.65 -10.72
CA LEU A 44 -0.08 0.74 -11.31
C LEU A 44 0.17 -0.48 -10.41
N TYR A 45 -0.35 -1.62 -10.83
CA TYR A 45 -0.03 -2.93 -10.26
C TYR A 45 1.22 -3.49 -10.96
N GLU A 46 2.37 -3.35 -10.32
CA GLU A 46 3.70 -3.62 -10.88
C GLU A 46 3.90 -5.06 -11.35
N ALA A 47 3.48 -6.04 -10.55
CA ALA A 47 3.61 -7.45 -10.89
C ALA A 47 2.72 -8.35 -10.05
N VAL A 48 2.40 -9.53 -10.58
CA VAL A 48 1.84 -10.62 -9.78
C VAL A 48 2.98 -11.38 -9.11
N PHE A 49 2.99 -11.41 -7.78
CA PHE A 49 4.04 -12.03 -7.00
C PHE A 49 3.64 -13.42 -6.48
N GLY A 50 4.21 -14.46 -7.08
CA GLY A 50 3.99 -15.86 -6.72
C GLY A 50 5.20 -16.50 -6.04
N GLY A 51 5.00 -17.68 -5.44
CA GLY A 51 6.05 -18.38 -4.72
C GLY A 51 6.16 -17.92 -3.26
N ASP A 52 7.35 -18.02 -2.68
CA ASP A 52 7.57 -18.01 -1.23
C ASP A 52 8.05 -16.68 -0.63
N GLY A 53 8.02 -15.60 -1.42
CA GLY A 53 8.46 -14.29 -0.98
C GLY A 53 9.95 -14.02 -1.16
N LEU A 54 10.72 -14.92 -1.78
CA LEU A 54 12.16 -14.74 -1.96
C LEU A 54 12.48 -13.68 -3.03
N VAL A 55 13.42 -12.80 -2.68
CA VAL A 55 13.97 -11.81 -3.64
C VAL A 55 14.63 -12.50 -4.83
N SER A 56 15.24 -13.67 -4.64
CA SER A 56 15.81 -14.48 -5.73
C SER A 56 14.77 -14.94 -6.75
N ASP A 57 13.51 -15.03 -6.33
CA ASP A 57 12.39 -15.49 -7.15
C ASP A 57 11.56 -14.30 -7.67
N GLY A 58 12.13 -13.09 -7.63
CA GLY A 58 11.56 -11.89 -8.23
C GLY A 58 10.67 -11.07 -7.30
N TRP A 59 10.66 -11.33 -6.00
CA TRP A 59 9.99 -10.46 -5.04
C TRP A 59 10.80 -9.20 -4.73
N PRO A 60 10.17 -8.08 -4.35
CA PRO A 60 10.89 -6.87 -3.98
C PRO A 60 11.66 -7.02 -2.69
N SER A 61 12.88 -6.50 -2.66
CA SER A 61 13.60 -6.24 -1.41
C SER A 61 13.05 -5.00 -0.71
N ILE A 62 13.33 -4.85 0.60
CA ILE A 62 12.93 -3.67 1.39
C ILE A 62 13.47 -2.36 0.78
N THR A 63 14.62 -2.41 0.11
CA THR A 63 15.24 -1.24 -0.53
C THR A 63 14.52 -0.79 -1.80
N GLU A 64 13.67 -1.64 -2.37
CA GLU A 64 12.89 -1.30 -3.57
C GLU A 64 11.46 -0.88 -3.24
N TRP A 65 11.04 -1.01 -1.98
CA TRP A 65 9.81 -0.42 -1.49
C TRP A 65 9.86 1.11 -1.64
N ILE A 66 8.68 1.73 -1.70
CA ILE A 66 8.50 3.17 -1.61
C ILE A 66 9.33 3.73 -0.46
N SER A 67 10.10 4.78 -0.75
CA SER A 67 11.25 5.18 0.08
C SER A 67 10.88 5.64 1.47
N THR A 68 9.74 6.32 1.61
CA THR A 68 9.31 6.89 2.90
C THR A 68 7.86 6.54 3.18
N PHE A 69 7.53 6.47 4.47
CA PHE A 69 6.16 6.31 4.93
C PHE A 69 5.30 7.53 4.56
N ASP A 70 5.87 8.74 4.58
CA ASP A 70 5.16 9.97 4.19
C ASP A 70 4.68 9.89 2.74
N ASP A 71 5.57 9.52 1.80
CA ASP A 71 5.22 9.38 0.39
C ASP A 71 4.13 8.32 0.17
N MET A 72 4.23 7.19 0.90
CA MET A 72 3.24 6.11 0.82
C MET A 72 1.89 6.55 1.38
N PHE A 73 1.86 7.25 2.51
CA PHE A 73 0.64 7.74 3.13
C PHE A 73 -0.05 8.76 2.22
N GLU A 74 0.70 9.73 1.68
CA GLU A 74 0.19 10.71 0.73
C GLU A 74 -0.39 10.06 -0.52
N SER A 75 0.27 9.02 -1.06
CA SER A 75 -0.21 8.27 -2.23
C SER A 75 -1.52 7.50 -2.00
N ASN A 76 -1.87 7.21 -0.74
CA ASN A 76 -3.10 6.50 -0.37
C ASN A 76 -4.22 7.43 0.12
N LEU A 77 -3.94 8.72 0.29
CA LEU A 77 -4.85 9.66 0.97
C LEU A 77 -6.20 9.80 0.27
N ASP A 78 -6.23 9.81 -1.06
CA ASP A 78 -7.47 9.90 -1.85
C ASP A 78 -8.37 8.67 -1.64
N VAL A 79 -7.77 7.47 -1.58
CA VAL A 79 -8.49 6.24 -1.30
C VAL A 79 -9.00 6.24 0.13
N MET A 80 -8.17 6.59 1.10
CA MET A 80 -8.59 6.68 2.52
C MET A 80 -9.71 7.70 2.74
N SER A 81 -9.69 8.81 2.02
CA SER A 81 -10.69 9.89 2.12
C SER A 81 -12.04 9.53 1.50
N SER A 82 -12.15 8.40 0.80
CA SER A 82 -13.39 7.94 0.14
C SER A 82 -13.73 6.47 0.41
N SER A 83 -12.96 5.81 1.29
CA SER A 83 -13.03 4.37 1.46
C SER A 83 -14.24 3.92 2.28
N CYS A 84 -14.84 4.77 3.11
CA CYS A 84 -15.98 4.33 3.93
C CYS A 84 -17.29 4.26 3.16
N ALA A 85 -17.41 4.99 2.06
CA ALA A 85 -18.56 4.93 1.16
C ALA A 85 -18.87 3.49 0.71
N GLN A 86 -17.85 2.63 0.52
CA GLN A 86 -18.05 1.22 0.12
C GLN A 86 -18.77 0.39 1.20
N PHE A 87 -18.70 0.83 2.46
CA PHE A 87 -19.36 0.19 3.60
C PHE A 87 -20.69 0.89 3.98
N GLY A 88 -21.12 1.89 3.21
CA GLY A 88 -22.31 2.68 3.51
C GLY A 88 -22.12 3.66 4.67
N GLU A 89 -20.88 3.94 5.06
CA GLU A 89 -20.53 4.81 6.18
C GLU A 89 -20.02 6.17 5.71
N ALA A 90 -19.99 7.14 6.63
CA ALA A 90 -19.37 8.44 6.36
C ALA A 90 -17.86 8.29 6.13
N ASP A 91 -17.38 8.92 5.05
CA ASP A 91 -15.95 8.99 4.72
C ASP A 91 -15.12 9.65 5.82
N ASN A 92 -13.83 9.30 5.84
CA ASN A 92 -12.87 9.88 6.76
C ASN A 92 -12.76 11.40 6.53
N SER A 93 -12.74 12.15 7.61
CA SER A 93 -12.30 13.54 7.59
C SER A 93 -10.77 13.66 7.52
N ASP A 94 -10.27 14.84 7.13
CA ASP A 94 -8.83 15.14 7.12
C ASP A 94 -8.17 14.89 8.50
N ASP A 95 -8.86 15.26 9.58
CA ASP A 95 -8.39 15.04 10.96
C ASP A 95 -8.31 13.54 11.31
N GLU A 96 -9.22 12.72 10.80
CA GLU A 96 -9.19 11.26 11.00
C GLU A 96 -8.06 10.62 10.20
N ASN A 97 -7.86 11.01 8.94
CA ASN A 97 -6.72 10.56 8.16
C ASN A 97 -5.39 10.96 8.83
N ALA A 98 -5.28 12.20 9.33
CA ALA A 98 -4.13 12.63 10.12
C ALA A 98 -3.94 11.81 11.40
N ASN A 99 -5.03 11.42 12.06
CA ASN A 99 -4.99 10.53 13.23
C ASN A 99 -4.55 9.11 12.87
N VAL A 100 -4.93 8.57 11.71
CA VAL A 100 -4.43 7.28 11.21
C VAL A 100 -2.93 7.35 10.99
N LYS A 101 -2.44 8.37 10.28
CA LYS A 101 -0.99 8.59 10.06
C LYS A 101 -0.23 8.60 11.39
N LYS A 102 -0.70 9.43 12.33
CA LYS A 102 -0.11 9.58 13.66
C LYS A 102 -0.12 8.28 14.46
N ALA A 103 -1.20 7.50 14.39
CA ALA A 103 -1.29 6.22 15.08
C ALA A 103 -0.29 5.20 14.51
N ILE A 104 -0.17 5.12 13.19
CA ILE A 104 0.81 4.25 12.52
C ILE A 104 2.23 4.63 12.93
N GLU A 105 2.60 5.91 12.89
CA GLU A 105 3.93 6.38 13.31
C GLU A 105 4.24 6.03 14.77
N ALA A 106 3.27 6.23 15.66
CA ALA A 106 3.42 5.94 17.08
C ALA A 106 3.65 4.44 17.33
N VAL A 107 2.83 3.59 16.71
CA VAL A 107 2.88 2.14 16.89
C VAL A 107 4.08 1.52 16.17
N ALA A 108 4.44 2.01 14.99
CA ALA A 108 5.69 1.63 14.30
C ALA A 108 6.90 1.90 15.19
N SER A 109 6.94 3.09 15.81
CA SER A 109 8.03 3.50 16.69
C SER A 109 8.14 2.63 17.95
N SER A 110 7.03 2.18 18.53
CA SER A 110 7.03 1.34 19.74
C SER A 110 7.23 -0.15 19.45
N SER A 111 6.72 -0.64 18.33
CA SER A 111 6.75 -2.07 17.96
C SER A 111 8.04 -2.47 17.24
N GLY A 112 8.65 -1.55 16.49
CA GLY A 112 9.75 -1.83 15.57
C GLY A 112 9.30 -2.34 14.20
N VAL A 113 8.00 -2.46 13.93
CA VAL A 113 7.45 -2.84 12.62
C VAL A 113 7.50 -1.62 11.68
N ASP A 114 7.93 -1.82 10.43
CA ASP A 114 8.03 -0.73 9.43
C ASP A 114 6.66 -0.08 9.18
N ALA A 115 6.59 1.25 9.28
CA ALA A 115 5.35 2.01 9.11
C ALA A 115 4.73 1.85 7.72
N ARG A 116 5.55 1.63 6.67
CA ARG A 116 5.07 1.35 5.31
C ARG A 116 4.33 0.02 5.26
N PHE A 117 4.84 -0.99 5.96
CA PHE A 117 4.20 -2.29 6.05
C PHE A 117 2.88 -2.23 6.83
N ILE A 118 2.86 -1.50 7.95
CA ILE A 118 1.61 -1.28 8.70
C ILE A 118 0.54 -0.63 7.81
N LEU A 119 0.91 0.41 7.06
CA LEU A 119 -0.02 1.05 6.12
C LEU A 119 -0.47 0.10 5.00
N ALA A 120 0.43 -0.72 4.44
CA ALA A 120 0.07 -1.71 3.43
C ALA A 120 -1.03 -2.67 3.94
N ILE A 121 -0.92 -3.13 5.20
CA ILE A 121 -1.92 -3.98 5.84
C ILE A 121 -3.22 -3.19 6.09
N VAL A 122 -3.17 -1.98 6.65
CA VAL A 122 -4.37 -1.13 6.82
C VAL A 122 -5.14 -0.95 5.50
N MET A 123 -4.41 -0.68 4.41
CA MET A 123 -5.02 -0.52 3.09
C MET A 123 -5.57 -1.83 2.54
N GLN A 124 -4.91 -2.96 2.81
CA GLN A 124 -5.37 -4.29 2.39
C GLN A 124 -6.63 -4.75 3.14
N GLU A 125 -6.76 -4.38 4.42
CA GLU A 125 -7.88 -4.81 5.28
C GLU A 125 -9.12 -3.93 5.12
N SER A 126 -8.94 -2.61 4.99
CA SER A 126 -10.07 -1.66 5.07
C SER A 126 -10.01 -0.52 4.06
N ASN A 127 -8.99 -0.46 3.20
CA ASN A 127 -8.67 0.73 2.41
C ASN A 127 -8.54 2.00 3.29
N GLY A 128 -8.18 1.83 4.57
CA GLY A 128 -8.06 2.90 5.55
C GLY A 128 -9.37 3.48 6.09
N CYS A 129 -10.52 2.83 5.87
CA CYS A 129 -11.78 3.32 6.44
C CYS A 129 -11.82 3.14 7.96
N VAL A 130 -11.86 4.24 8.72
CA VAL A 130 -11.87 4.17 10.20
C VAL A 130 -13.18 3.60 10.77
N ARG A 131 -14.22 3.48 9.93
CA ARG A 131 -15.55 2.94 10.27
C ARG A 131 -15.84 1.63 9.54
N VAL A 132 -14.81 0.93 9.05
CA VAL A 132 -14.99 -0.40 8.46
C VAL A 132 -15.75 -1.29 9.42
N GLN A 133 -16.73 -2.03 8.90
CA GLN A 133 -17.58 -2.87 9.72
C GLN A 133 -16.74 -3.97 10.40
N THR A 134 -17.02 -4.24 11.68
CA THR A 134 -16.50 -5.42 12.35
C THR A 134 -17.04 -6.68 11.68
N THR A 135 -16.14 -7.59 11.29
CA THR A 135 -16.53 -8.91 10.77
C THR A 135 -16.64 -9.91 11.92
N ASP A 136 -17.72 -10.68 11.99
CA ASP A 136 -17.89 -11.78 12.95
C ASP A 136 -18.44 -13.03 12.26
N ASN A 137 -17.54 -13.98 11.98
CA ASN A 137 -17.89 -15.31 11.46
C ASN A 137 -17.47 -16.42 12.45
N GLY A 138 -17.54 -16.12 13.75
CA GLY A 138 -17.04 -16.99 14.84
C GLY A 138 -15.71 -16.53 15.46
N VAL A 139 -15.10 -15.49 14.89
CA VAL A 139 -14.00 -14.69 15.43
C VAL A 139 -14.34 -13.24 15.11
N VAL A 140 -14.19 -12.34 16.09
CA VAL A 140 -14.50 -10.92 15.93
C VAL A 140 -13.27 -10.20 15.39
N ASN A 141 -13.39 -9.57 14.23
CA ASN A 141 -12.28 -8.88 13.57
C ASN A 141 -12.66 -7.42 13.33
N PRO A 142 -12.37 -6.50 14.27
CA PRO A 142 -12.80 -5.11 14.18
C PRO A 142 -11.73 -4.18 13.62
N GLY A 143 -12.18 -2.99 13.20
CA GLY A 143 -11.33 -1.84 12.99
C GLY A 143 -10.47 -1.87 11.73
N LEU A 144 -9.60 -0.86 11.60
CA LEU A 144 -8.79 -0.57 10.41
C LEU A 144 -7.97 -1.75 9.88
N MET A 145 -7.50 -2.63 10.77
CA MET A 145 -6.67 -3.79 10.43
C MET A 145 -7.43 -5.12 10.57
N GLN A 146 -8.75 -5.11 10.84
CA GLN A 146 -9.56 -6.32 11.04
C GLN A 146 -8.90 -7.32 12.00
N SER A 147 -8.41 -6.83 13.14
CA SER A 147 -7.53 -7.57 14.04
C SER A 147 -8.27 -8.68 14.79
N HIS A 148 -7.67 -9.86 14.94
CA HIS A 148 -8.26 -11.00 15.65
C HIS A 148 -8.62 -10.65 17.11
N ASP A 149 -9.92 -10.65 17.41
CA ASP A 149 -10.53 -10.25 18.69
C ASP A 149 -10.02 -8.88 19.21
N GLY A 150 -9.87 -7.94 18.27
CA GLY A 150 -9.52 -6.56 18.57
C GLY A 150 -10.54 -5.84 19.47
N THR A 151 -10.06 -4.82 20.18
CA THR A 151 -10.88 -3.98 21.07
C THR A 151 -11.25 -2.63 20.45
N GLY A 152 -10.41 -2.09 19.58
CA GLY A 152 -10.64 -0.82 18.89
C GLY A 152 -11.66 -0.94 17.75
N SER A 153 -12.68 -0.08 17.75
CA SER A 153 -13.62 0.03 16.62
C SER A 153 -14.45 1.30 16.69
N CYS A 154 -14.61 1.96 15.54
CA CYS A 154 -15.62 3.02 15.36
C CYS A 154 -16.87 2.53 14.63
N ASN A 155 -17.00 1.22 14.39
CA ASN A 155 -18.21 0.61 13.87
C ASN A 155 -18.41 -0.77 14.52
N LYS A 156 -18.74 -0.75 15.81
CA LYS A 156 -18.92 -1.97 16.61
C LYS A 156 -20.37 -2.44 16.48
N ASP A 157 -20.58 -3.55 15.78
CA ASP A 157 -21.89 -4.18 15.59
C ASP A 157 -22.95 -3.22 15.02
N GLY A 158 -22.56 -2.36 14.07
CA GLY A 158 -23.41 -1.34 13.46
C GLY A 158 -23.61 -0.08 14.31
N THR A 159 -22.97 0.02 15.48
CA THR A 159 -22.90 1.26 16.26
C THR A 159 -21.71 2.10 15.80
N VAL A 160 -22.01 3.09 14.98
CA VAL A 160 -21.00 3.94 14.32
C VAL A 160 -20.64 5.14 15.19
N GLN A 161 -19.35 5.36 15.41
CA GLN A 161 -18.79 6.57 16.00
C GLN A 161 -18.35 7.52 14.88
N ASN A 162 -18.89 8.73 14.87
CA ASN A 162 -18.55 9.76 13.89
C ASN A 162 -18.54 11.15 14.55
N PRO A 163 -17.39 11.86 14.62
CA PRO A 163 -16.07 11.41 14.18
C PRO A 163 -15.52 10.25 15.02
N CYS A 164 -14.68 9.43 14.42
CA CYS A 164 -13.92 8.38 15.06
C CYS A 164 -12.78 9.01 15.89
N PRO A 165 -12.78 8.85 17.23
CA PRO A 165 -11.78 9.49 18.07
C PRO A 165 -10.40 8.86 17.88
N TYR A 166 -9.35 9.66 18.06
CA TYR A 166 -7.96 9.20 17.98
C TYR A 166 -7.68 7.97 18.86
N SER A 167 -8.32 7.87 20.04
CA SER A 167 -8.14 6.71 20.93
C SER A 167 -8.58 5.39 20.29
N GLU A 168 -9.69 5.41 19.54
CA GLU A 168 -10.17 4.21 18.82
C GLU A 168 -9.27 3.92 17.63
N ILE A 169 -8.93 4.94 16.82
CA ILE A 169 -8.00 4.78 15.67
C ILE A 169 -6.66 4.19 16.13
N HIS A 170 -6.09 4.74 17.20
CA HIS A 170 -4.84 4.25 17.77
C HIS A 170 -4.98 2.81 18.28
N GLN A 171 -6.08 2.48 18.96
CA GLN A 171 -6.31 1.13 19.45
C GLN A 171 -6.45 0.11 18.30
N MET A 172 -7.12 0.46 17.19
CA MET A 172 -7.21 -0.42 16.01
C MET A 172 -5.83 -0.77 15.45
N ILE A 173 -4.91 0.20 15.39
CA ILE A 173 -3.53 -0.04 14.95
C ILE A 173 -2.74 -0.84 15.99
N VAL A 174 -2.91 -0.55 17.28
CA VAL A 174 -2.28 -1.33 18.37
C VAL A 174 -2.70 -2.80 18.30
N ASP A 175 -4.00 -3.08 18.19
CA ASP A 175 -4.52 -4.45 18.13
C ASP A 175 -3.95 -5.22 16.93
N GLY A 176 -3.80 -4.55 15.78
CA GLY A 176 -3.26 -5.20 14.57
C GLY A 176 -1.75 -5.43 14.62
N VAL A 177 -0.99 -4.51 15.22
CA VAL A 177 0.48 -4.57 15.20
C VAL A 177 1.05 -5.27 16.43
N GLU A 178 0.54 -4.95 17.62
CA GLU A 178 0.97 -5.53 18.90
C GLU A 178 0.15 -6.75 19.32
N GLY A 179 -0.93 -7.07 18.60
CA GLY A 179 -1.77 -8.25 18.86
C GLY A 179 -2.78 -8.04 19.99
N THR A 180 -3.51 -9.11 20.30
CA THR A 180 -4.56 -9.13 21.32
C THR A 180 -4.28 -10.27 22.32
N SER A 181 -5.21 -10.53 23.25
CA SER A 181 -5.08 -11.71 24.12
C SER A 181 -5.31 -13.03 23.39
N GLU A 182 -6.00 -13.00 22.25
CA GLU A 182 -6.44 -14.18 21.52
C GLU A 182 -5.59 -14.47 20.27
N GLY A 183 -4.77 -13.51 19.83
CA GLY A 183 -3.94 -13.68 18.65
C GLY A 183 -2.75 -12.73 18.56
N ASP A 184 -1.75 -13.19 17.82
CA ASP A 184 -0.54 -12.43 17.53
C ASP A 184 -0.79 -11.28 16.55
N GLY A 185 -0.15 -10.14 16.79
CA GLY A 185 -0.10 -9.03 15.85
C GLY A 185 1.10 -9.12 14.91
N LEU A 186 1.21 -8.16 13.98
CA LEU A 186 2.32 -8.12 13.01
C LEU A 186 3.70 -8.24 13.67
N LYS A 187 3.90 -7.68 14.86
CA LYS A 187 5.19 -7.70 15.57
C LYS A 187 5.60 -9.11 15.98
N GLN A 188 4.69 -9.88 16.57
CA GLN A 188 4.94 -11.23 17.01
C GLN A 188 5.19 -12.14 15.82
N ILE A 189 4.29 -12.08 14.84
CA ILE A 189 4.39 -12.86 13.60
C ILE A 189 5.73 -12.57 12.89
N LEU A 190 6.09 -11.29 12.75
CA LEU A 190 7.33 -10.89 12.11
C LEU A 190 8.56 -11.41 12.85
N ALA A 191 8.54 -11.42 14.19
CA ALA A 191 9.61 -12.00 14.99
C ALA A 191 9.74 -13.52 14.79
N GLU A 192 8.62 -14.22 14.62
CA GLU A 192 8.60 -15.67 14.35
C GLU A 192 9.11 -16.02 12.94
N GLU A 193 8.81 -15.19 11.95
CA GLU A 193 9.27 -15.38 10.56
C GLU A 193 10.76 -15.01 10.33
N GLY A 194 11.39 -14.33 11.30
CA GLY A 194 12.82 -13.98 11.29
C GLY A 194 13.12 -12.48 11.36
N GLY A 195 12.13 -11.64 11.03
CA GLY A 195 12.04 -10.23 11.36
C GLY A 195 13.05 -9.27 10.74
N SER A 196 13.79 -9.68 9.71
CA SER A 196 14.89 -8.87 9.18
C SER A 196 14.94 -8.73 7.67
N THR A 197 14.23 -9.58 6.92
CA THR A 197 14.26 -9.60 5.45
C THR A 197 12.90 -9.27 4.85
N ALA A 198 12.88 -8.86 3.57
CA ALA A 198 11.63 -8.64 2.84
C ALA A 198 10.75 -9.90 2.82
N THR A 199 11.37 -11.07 2.67
CA THR A 199 10.68 -12.37 2.71
C THR A 199 9.95 -12.59 4.04
N ASP A 200 10.56 -12.21 5.17
CA ASP A 200 9.94 -12.34 6.50
C ASP A 200 8.68 -11.45 6.58
N TYR A 201 8.71 -10.25 6.01
CA TYR A 201 7.53 -9.38 5.91
C TYR A 201 6.42 -9.97 5.03
N TYR A 202 6.74 -10.57 3.89
CA TYR A 202 5.73 -11.20 3.03
C TYR A 202 5.11 -12.44 3.67
N LYS A 203 5.91 -13.25 4.37
CA LYS A 203 5.39 -14.36 5.19
C LYS A 203 4.54 -13.85 6.34
N THR A 204 4.94 -12.76 6.98
CA THR A 204 4.14 -12.09 8.01
C THR A 204 2.78 -11.67 7.48
N ALA A 205 2.73 -11.09 6.28
CA ALA A 205 1.45 -10.74 5.64
C ALA A 205 0.58 -11.98 5.39
N ARG A 206 1.17 -13.10 4.96
CA ARG A 206 0.45 -14.37 4.78
C ARG A 206 -0.11 -14.89 6.10
N VAL A 207 0.70 -14.95 7.15
CA VAL A 207 0.26 -15.42 8.48
C VAL A 207 -0.79 -14.50 9.07
N TYR A 208 -0.68 -13.18 8.90
CA TYR A 208 -1.72 -12.25 9.33
C TYR A 208 -3.06 -12.51 8.64
N ASN A 209 -3.04 -12.79 7.33
CA ASN A 209 -4.24 -13.06 6.55
C ASN A 209 -4.87 -14.44 6.80
N SER A 210 -4.06 -15.49 6.92
CA SER A 210 -4.54 -16.88 6.90
C SER A 210 -4.12 -17.72 8.11
N GLY A 211 -3.42 -17.13 9.08
CA GLY A 211 -2.91 -17.78 10.28
C GLY A 211 -1.72 -18.73 10.04
N SER A 212 -1.30 -18.92 8.79
CA SER A 212 -0.20 -19.85 8.45
C SER A 212 0.29 -19.65 7.01
N VAL A 213 1.54 -20.06 6.76
CA VAL A 213 2.10 -20.26 5.43
C VAL A 213 1.88 -21.71 4.98
N ALA A 214 1.63 -21.94 3.69
CA ALA A 214 1.52 -23.28 3.12
C ALA A 214 2.80 -24.12 3.37
N SER A 215 2.66 -25.45 3.42
CA SER A 215 3.79 -26.34 3.78
C SER A 215 4.95 -26.30 2.79
N ASP A 216 4.71 -25.92 1.54
CA ASP A 216 5.73 -25.72 0.50
C ASP A 216 6.30 -24.29 0.48
N GLY A 217 5.82 -23.41 1.36
CA GLY A 217 6.21 -22.00 1.46
C GLY A 217 5.43 -21.05 0.56
N ASN A 218 4.56 -21.54 -0.34
CA ASN A 218 3.92 -20.69 -1.34
C ASN A 218 2.93 -19.70 -0.73
N LEU A 219 3.19 -18.41 -0.92
CA LEU A 219 2.38 -17.31 -0.40
C LEU A 219 1.14 -17.02 -1.24
N GLY A 220 0.92 -17.67 -2.38
CA GLY A 220 -0.35 -17.67 -3.12
C GLY A 220 -1.32 -18.76 -2.67
N GLN A 221 -0.87 -19.68 -1.82
CA GLN A 221 -1.64 -20.81 -1.30
C GLN A 221 -2.04 -20.57 0.17
N GLY A 222 -2.86 -21.48 0.69
CA GLY A 222 -3.36 -21.44 2.06
C GLY A 222 -4.86 -21.11 2.12
N GLY A 223 -5.36 -20.91 3.34
CA GLY A 223 -6.70 -20.39 3.56
C GLY A 223 -6.81 -18.89 3.27
N ALA A 224 -8.03 -18.36 3.24
CA ALA A 224 -8.35 -16.94 3.06
C ALA A 224 -8.01 -16.37 1.65
N THR A 225 -7.47 -15.14 1.57
CA THR A 225 -7.34 -14.37 0.33
C THR A 225 -6.05 -14.74 -0.40
N ALA A 226 -6.18 -15.44 -1.52
CA ALA A 226 -5.02 -15.95 -2.27
C ALA A 226 -4.06 -14.83 -2.74
N CYS A 227 -4.58 -13.72 -3.26
CA CYS A 227 -3.77 -12.60 -3.78
C CYS A 227 -3.14 -11.68 -2.72
N TYR A 228 -3.43 -11.90 -1.44
CA TYR A 228 -3.10 -10.97 -0.35
C TYR A 228 -1.63 -10.52 -0.35
N CYS A 229 -0.68 -11.46 -0.43
CA CYS A 229 0.74 -11.12 -0.35
C CYS A 229 1.24 -10.41 -1.60
N SER A 230 0.72 -10.76 -2.78
CA SER A 230 1.03 -10.05 -4.03
C SER A 230 0.51 -8.61 -3.97
N ASP A 231 -0.71 -8.42 -3.48
CA ASP A 231 -1.33 -7.11 -3.32
C ASP A 231 -0.59 -6.24 -2.29
N VAL A 232 -0.16 -6.83 -1.17
CA VAL A 232 0.68 -6.14 -0.16
C VAL A 232 2.03 -5.74 -0.75
N ALA A 233 2.70 -6.62 -1.50
CA ALA A 233 3.97 -6.29 -2.16
C ALA A 233 3.81 -5.12 -3.14
N ASN A 234 2.73 -5.09 -3.93
CA ASN A 234 2.46 -3.95 -4.82
C ASN A 234 2.19 -2.66 -4.06
N ARG A 235 1.47 -2.70 -2.92
CA ARG A 235 1.28 -1.50 -2.08
C ARG A 235 2.61 -0.95 -1.59
N LEU A 236 3.52 -1.84 -1.18
CA LEU A 236 4.87 -1.46 -0.77
C LEU A 236 5.70 -0.89 -1.92
N LEU A 237 5.33 -1.14 -3.18
CA LEU A 237 5.95 -0.54 -4.37
C LEU A 237 5.31 0.79 -4.80
N GLY A 238 4.19 1.18 -4.19
CA GLY A 238 3.48 2.43 -4.45
C GLY A 238 2.05 2.28 -4.98
N TRP A 239 1.58 1.06 -5.24
CA TRP A 239 0.19 0.82 -5.66
C TRP A 239 -0.80 1.26 -4.55
N SER A 240 -1.79 2.09 -4.87
CA SER A 240 -2.73 2.61 -3.85
C SER A 240 -4.21 2.57 -4.26
N SER A 241 -4.51 2.50 -5.54
CA SER A 241 -5.85 2.47 -6.15
C SER A 241 -5.89 1.57 -7.40
N GLY A 242 -7.06 1.39 -8.01
CA GLY A 242 -7.18 0.52 -9.19
C GLY A 242 -7.30 -0.97 -8.85
N THR A 243 -7.38 -1.81 -9.89
CA THR A 243 -7.68 -3.24 -9.74
C THR A 243 -6.40 -4.06 -9.64
N SER A 244 -6.36 -4.99 -8.68
CA SER A 244 -5.29 -6.00 -8.62
C SER A 244 -5.25 -6.80 -9.91
N SER A 245 -4.06 -7.03 -10.45
CA SER A 245 -3.86 -7.92 -11.60
C SER A 245 -3.70 -9.39 -11.19
N CYS A 246 -3.73 -9.68 -9.89
CA CYS A 246 -3.62 -11.04 -9.39
C CYS A 246 -4.92 -11.83 -9.63
N ASP A 247 -4.77 -13.04 -10.15
CA ASP A 247 -5.85 -14.01 -10.30
C ASP A 247 -5.77 -15.04 -9.17
N ALA A 248 -6.79 -15.04 -8.32
CA ALA A 248 -6.87 -15.91 -7.15
C ALA A 248 -6.90 -17.41 -7.50
N ASP A 249 -7.35 -17.78 -8.70
CA ASP A 249 -7.42 -19.17 -9.13
C ASP A 249 -6.06 -19.72 -9.58
N THR A 250 -5.11 -18.85 -9.92
CA THR A 250 -3.82 -19.27 -10.52
C THR A 250 -2.59 -18.86 -9.71
N ILE A 251 -2.71 -17.90 -8.80
CA ILE A 251 -1.58 -17.41 -7.99
C ILE A 251 -0.89 -18.52 -7.17
N GLY A 252 -1.66 -19.50 -6.69
CA GLY A 252 -1.14 -20.64 -5.93
C GLY A 252 -0.27 -21.62 -6.73
N ASP A 253 -0.33 -21.57 -8.07
CA ASP A 253 0.50 -22.41 -8.95
C ASP A 253 1.83 -21.73 -9.31
N LEU A 254 1.94 -20.41 -9.10
CA LEU A 254 3.15 -19.66 -9.40
C LEU A 254 4.22 -19.93 -8.34
N THR A 255 5.44 -20.20 -8.80
CA THR A 255 6.61 -20.42 -7.93
C THR A 255 7.64 -19.30 -7.99
N SER A 256 7.39 -18.27 -8.81
CA SER A 256 8.25 -17.10 -8.96
C SER A 256 7.47 -15.95 -9.58
N SER A 257 8.10 -14.78 -9.60
CA SER A 257 7.54 -13.51 -10.04
C SER A 257 8.38 -12.91 -11.15
N SER A 258 7.74 -12.32 -12.16
CA SER A 258 8.44 -11.62 -13.25
C SER A 258 8.42 -10.11 -13.02
N TRP A 259 9.12 -9.67 -11.99
CA TRP A 259 9.29 -8.25 -11.66
C TRP A 259 10.76 -7.84 -11.84
N THR A 260 11.00 -6.64 -12.39
CA THR A 260 12.32 -6.24 -12.92
C THR A 260 12.84 -4.90 -12.40
N GLY A 261 12.51 -4.53 -11.15
CA GLY A 261 12.90 -3.26 -10.50
C GLY A 261 14.26 -2.69 -10.93
N SER A 262 14.21 -1.57 -11.67
CA SER A 262 15.28 -0.72 -12.24
C SER A 262 16.76 -1.19 -12.24
N SER A 263 17.19 -1.65 -13.43
CA SER A 263 18.50 -1.51 -14.09
C SER A 263 19.79 -1.80 -13.29
N SER A 264 20.29 -3.03 -13.42
CA SER A 264 21.73 -3.28 -13.52
C SER A 264 22.17 -3.24 -14.99
N SER A 265 23.18 -2.42 -15.26
CA SER A 265 23.83 -2.24 -16.56
C SER A 265 24.27 -3.59 -17.16
N SER A 266 23.56 -4.06 -18.17
CA SER A 266 23.95 -5.26 -18.91
C SER A 266 24.87 -4.88 -20.06
N GLY A 267 26.16 -5.20 -19.88
CA GLY A 267 27.07 -5.39 -21.00
C GLY A 267 26.50 -6.44 -21.94
N SER A 268 26.34 -6.06 -23.21
CA SER A 268 25.88 -6.94 -24.28
C SER A 268 26.78 -8.17 -24.42
N SER A 269 26.16 -9.35 -24.54
CA SER A 269 26.62 -10.33 -25.51
C SER A 269 25.43 -11.06 -26.12
N THR A 270 25.25 -10.77 -27.40
CA THR A 270 24.40 -11.48 -28.37
C THR A 270 24.80 -12.93 -28.52
N SER A 271 23.83 -13.84 -28.67
CA SER A 271 23.80 -14.77 -29.81
C SER A 271 22.43 -15.38 -30.01
N ALA A 272 22.09 -15.48 -31.30
CA ALA A 272 20.78 -15.79 -31.84
C ALA A 272 20.46 -17.30 -31.89
N SER A 273 19.17 -17.53 -32.14
CA SER A 273 18.43 -18.78 -32.32
C SER A 273 19.06 -19.89 -33.15
N ALA A 274 18.65 -21.13 -32.88
CA ALA A 274 18.14 -22.03 -33.92
C ALA A 274 17.14 -23.05 -33.35
N SER A 275 16.00 -23.12 -34.01
CA SER A 275 14.93 -24.12 -33.85
C SER A 275 15.31 -25.39 -34.62
N ALA A 276 14.94 -26.57 -34.12
CA ALA A 276 14.81 -27.77 -34.93
C ALA A 276 13.65 -28.64 -34.42
N VAL A 277 12.68 -28.84 -35.31
CA VAL A 277 11.55 -29.75 -35.23
C VAL A 277 11.89 -31.04 -35.98
N ALA A 278 11.21 -32.12 -35.57
CA ALA A 278 10.92 -33.40 -36.26
C ALA A 278 11.80 -34.60 -35.87
N THR A 279 11.32 -35.85 -35.81
CA THR A 279 10.00 -36.50 -35.77
C THR A 279 10.28 -38.00 -35.53
N SER A 280 9.46 -38.62 -34.66
CA SER A 280 9.16 -40.05 -34.40
C SER A 280 9.89 -41.21 -35.13
N THR A 281 10.11 -42.30 -34.38
CA THR A 281 9.73 -43.65 -34.85
C THR A 281 9.30 -44.56 -33.68
N SER A 282 8.28 -45.36 -33.96
CA SER A 282 7.39 -46.17 -33.13
C SER A 282 7.84 -47.61 -32.85
N THR A 283 7.30 -48.23 -31.78
CA THR A 283 6.73 -49.60 -31.71
C THR A 283 6.04 -49.77 -30.33
N SER A 284 4.70 -49.78 -30.22
CA SER A 284 3.77 -50.95 -30.18
C SER A 284 4.18 -51.99 -29.11
N SER A 285 3.37 -52.37 -28.11
CA SER A 285 2.02 -52.93 -28.21
C SER A 285 1.32 -53.10 -26.84
N THR A 286 -0.01 -52.99 -26.91
CA THR A 286 -1.08 -53.76 -26.20
C THR A 286 -1.38 -53.59 -24.71
N VAL A 287 -2.56 -53.02 -24.49
CA VAL A 287 -3.51 -53.09 -23.35
C VAL A 287 -4.05 -54.54 -23.19
N PRO A 288 -4.39 -54.99 -21.96
CA PRO A 288 -5.80 -55.05 -21.57
C PRO A 288 -6.09 -54.62 -20.11
N GLU A 289 -7.25 -53.98 -19.94
CA GLU A 289 -8.00 -53.75 -18.69
C GLU A 289 -9.12 -54.81 -18.56
N PRO A 290 -9.94 -54.88 -17.50
CA PRO A 290 -9.70 -55.07 -16.06
C PRO A 290 -10.11 -56.48 -15.60
N THR A 291 -9.70 -56.89 -14.39
CA THR A 291 -10.37 -57.99 -13.68
C THR A 291 -10.69 -57.61 -12.23
N VAL A 292 -11.97 -57.70 -11.91
CA VAL A 292 -12.57 -57.53 -10.59
C VAL A 292 -12.32 -58.78 -9.75
N VAL A 293 -11.80 -58.65 -8.53
CA VAL A 293 -11.97 -59.68 -7.49
C VAL A 293 -12.15 -59.02 -6.12
N SER A 294 -13.30 -59.31 -5.52
CA SER A 294 -13.65 -59.05 -4.12
C SER A 294 -12.97 -60.03 -3.19
N THR A 295 -12.48 -59.54 -2.05
CA THR A 295 -12.32 -60.37 -0.84
C THR A 295 -12.47 -59.52 0.42
N THR A 296 -13.04 -60.16 1.43
CA THR A 296 -13.84 -59.62 2.53
C THR A 296 -13.13 -59.73 3.89
N THR A 297 -13.36 -58.73 4.78
CA THR A 297 -13.42 -58.77 6.28
C THR A 297 -12.13 -59.07 7.09
N PRO A 298 -12.04 -58.69 8.40
CA PRO A 298 -13.09 -58.15 9.27
C PRO A 298 -12.79 -56.84 10.04
N VAL A 299 -13.93 -56.28 10.44
CA VAL A 299 -14.22 -55.19 11.37
C VAL A 299 -13.64 -55.46 12.77
N ALA A 300 -13.00 -54.43 13.35
CA ALA A 300 -12.81 -54.32 14.79
C ALA A 300 -13.66 -53.16 15.32
N THR A 301 -14.73 -53.54 16.01
CA THR A 301 -15.66 -52.70 16.75
C THR A 301 -14.96 -52.11 17.97
N VAL A 302 -14.97 -50.78 18.11
CA VAL A 302 -14.79 -50.11 19.40
C VAL A 302 -16.05 -49.30 19.71
N THR A 303 -16.69 -49.72 20.80
CA THR A 303 -17.92 -49.20 21.40
C THR A 303 -17.69 -47.82 22.01
N PRO A 304 -18.69 -46.91 21.99
CA PRO A 304 -18.60 -45.61 22.66
C PRO A 304 -18.77 -45.78 24.17
N THR A 305 -17.98 -45.06 24.96
CA THR A 305 -18.15 -44.97 26.42
C THR A 305 -18.67 -43.59 26.79
N GLU A 306 -19.59 -43.61 27.74
CA GLU A 306 -20.63 -42.65 28.05
C GLU A 306 -20.15 -41.35 28.72
N THR A 307 -20.96 -40.32 28.47
CA THR A 307 -21.22 -39.16 29.33
C THR A 307 -21.52 -39.57 30.78
N PRO A 308 -21.21 -38.70 31.76
CA PRO A 308 -22.19 -38.45 32.80
C PRO A 308 -22.51 -36.96 32.94
N ALA A 309 -23.82 -36.68 32.96
CA ALA A 309 -24.41 -35.41 33.30
C ALA A 309 -24.41 -35.18 34.83
N ALA A 310 -24.31 -33.91 35.19
CA ALA A 310 -24.96 -33.20 36.30
C ALA A 310 -25.01 -33.84 37.71
N ALA A 311 -24.45 -33.10 38.69
CA ALA A 311 -25.04 -33.04 40.02
C ALA A 311 -24.74 -31.68 40.68
N THR A 312 -25.78 -30.86 40.76
CA THR A 312 -25.99 -29.80 41.76
C THR A 312 -26.00 -30.42 43.17
N PRO A 313 -25.66 -29.65 44.21
CA PRO A 313 -26.57 -29.63 45.35
C PRO A 313 -26.91 -28.20 45.82
N THR A 314 -28.22 -27.99 45.93
CA THR A 314 -28.88 -26.96 46.72
C THR A 314 -28.75 -27.30 48.21
N ALA A 315 -28.42 -26.33 49.06
CA ALA A 315 -29.01 -26.19 50.41
C ALA A 315 -28.73 -24.81 51.01
N GLU A 316 -29.85 -24.13 51.22
CA GLU A 316 -30.16 -22.88 51.92
C GLU A 316 -29.94 -22.98 53.45
N ALA A 317 -29.50 -21.89 54.11
CA ALA A 317 -29.98 -21.51 55.45
C ALA A 317 -29.52 -20.10 55.89
N THR A 318 -30.50 -19.41 56.46
CA THR A 318 -30.68 -18.01 56.89
C THR A 318 -29.96 -17.60 58.20
N THR A 319 -30.00 -16.29 58.51
CA THR A 319 -29.85 -15.57 59.82
C THR A 319 -28.42 -15.10 60.18
N THR A 320 -28.12 -13.93 60.76
CA THR A 320 -28.82 -12.68 61.15
C THR A 320 -27.75 -11.60 61.38
N ALA A 321 -28.18 -10.34 61.22
CA ALA A 321 -27.55 -9.05 61.53
C ALA A 321 -26.45 -8.96 62.61
N ALA A 322 -25.47 -8.08 62.37
CA ALA A 322 -24.94 -7.14 63.37
C ALA A 322 -24.18 -5.98 62.70
N ALA A 323 -24.33 -4.80 63.27
CA ALA A 323 -23.94 -3.51 62.70
C ALA A 323 -22.76 -2.88 63.46
N VAL A 324 -22.03 -1.97 62.76
CA VAL A 324 -21.17 -0.82 63.21
C VAL A 324 -19.93 -1.15 64.11
N PRO A 325 -18.86 -0.31 64.17
CA PRO A 325 -18.72 1.05 63.61
C PRO A 325 -17.43 1.39 62.83
N THR A 326 -17.59 2.31 61.88
CA THR A 326 -16.51 3.08 61.24
C THR A 326 -16.25 4.34 62.05
N THR A 327 -15.05 4.47 62.61
CA THR A 327 -14.58 5.67 63.28
C THR A 327 -14.17 6.73 62.26
N VAL A 328 -14.90 7.85 62.29
CA VAL A 328 -14.61 9.09 61.56
C VAL A 328 -13.46 9.82 62.27
N ALA A 329 -12.34 10.02 61.57
CA ALA A 329 -11.31 10.97 61.97
C ALA A 329 -11.41 12.21 61.07
N VAL A 330 -11.85 13.32 61.67
CA VAL A 330 -11.82 14.66 61.10
C VAL A 330 -10.41 15.22 61.23
N ILE A 331 -9.83 15.71 60.13
CA ILE A 331 -8.61 16.54 60.15
C ILE A 331 -8.89 17.83 59.35
N PRO A 332 -8.52 19.02 59.87
CA PRO A 332 -9.10 20.29 59.46
C PRO A 332 -8.41 20.95 58.27
N THR A 333 -9.20 21.76 57.58
CA THR A 333 -8.87 22.78 56.59
C THR A 333 -7.81 23.76 57.10
N ALA A 334 -6.74 23.96 56.33
CA ALA A 334 -5.81 25.07 56.51
C ALA A 334 -5.39 25.67 55.16
N ALA A 335 -5.86 26.91 54.97
CA ALA A 335 -5.26 28.06 54.30
C ALA A 335 -4.50 27.89 52.98
N ALA A 336 -5.07 28.52 51.95
CA ALA A 336 -4.47 28.85 50.68
C ALA A 336 -3.18 29.68 50.82
N ALA A 337 -2.14 29.28 50.10
CA ALA A 337 -0.96 30.09 49.81
C ALA A 337 -0.91 30.34 48.29
N THR A 338 -1.18 31.59 47.92
CA THR A 338 -1.08 32.14 46.57
C THR A 338 0.37 32.15 46.08
N THR A 339 0.65 31.44 45.00
CA THR A 339 1.89 31.58 44.20
C THR A 339 1.54 32.24 42.88
N THR A 340 2.11 33.43 42.66
CA THR A 340 1.95 34.24 41.45
C THR A 340 2.87 33.74 40.34
N VAL A 341 2.27 33.20 39.28
CA VAL A 341 2.96 32.88 38.02
C VAL A 341 2.81 34.07 37.07
N PRO A 342 3.89 34.61 36.46
CA PRO A 342 3.77 35.73 35.54
C PRO A 342 3.08 35.32 34.23
N SER A 343 2.08 36.12 33.88
CA SER A 343 1.31 36.10 32.65
C SER A 343 2.17 36.57 31.47
N ALA A 344 2.34 35.70 30.46
CA ALA A 344 2.91 36.09 29.18
C ALA A 344 1.77 36.46 28.22
N THR A 345 1.75 37.74 27.87
CA THR A 345 0.86 38.39 26.91
C THR A 345 1.03 37.82 25.49
N PRO A 346 -0.02 37.42 24.76
CA PRO A 346 0.10 37.16 23.33
C PRO A 346 0.12 38.51 22.60
N SER A 347 1.30 38.91 22.12
CA SER A 347 1.43 40.04 21.20
C SER A 347 0.99 39.60 19.80
N ALA A 348 -0.06 40.24 19.30
CA ALA A 348 -0.42 40.19 17.90
C ALA A 348 0.56 41.06 17.09
N SER A 349 1.22 40.48 16.08
CA SER A 349 1.72 41.24 14.92
C SER A 349 2.02 40.32 13.72
N ALA A 350 1.28 40.59 12.65
CA ALA A 350 1.66 40.63 11.23
C ALA A 350 2.47 39.49 10.57
N SER A 351 1.74 38.84 9.68
CA SER A 351 2.09 38.26 8.37
C SER A 351 3.31 38.83 7.62
N ALA A 352 3.92 37.91 6.85
CA ALA A 352 4.59 38.07 5.56
C ALA A 352 5.82 38.97 5.44
N SER A 353 7.01 38.33 5.45
CA SER A 353 7.97 38.38 4.34
C SER A 353 9.24 37.65 4.77
N ALA A 354 9.23 36.32 4.70
CA ALA A 354 10.49 35.59 4.61
C ALA A 354 11.12 35.97 3.26
N SER A 355 12.21 36.73 3.33
CA SER A 355 12.94 37.24 2.18
C SER A 355 13.18 36.13 1.16
N ALA A 356 12.68 36.29 -0.07
CA ALA A 356 12.93 35.38 -1.19
C ALA A 356 14.44 35.16 -1.46
N SER A 357 15.31 35.97 -0.86
CA SER A 357 16.77 35.81 -0.92
C SER A 357 17.33 34.73 0.01
N ALA A 358 16.54 34.15 0.93
CA ALA A 358 16.94 33.03 1.80
C ALA A 358 16.58 31.65 1.23
N ILE A 359 15.77 31.61 0.16
CA ILE A 359 15.35 30.38 -0.52
C ILE A 359 16.46 29.96 -1.50
N PRO A 360 16.95 28.70 -1.45
CA PRO A 360 18.03 28.25 -2.31
C PRO A 360 17.66 28.32 -3.80
N ILE A 361 18.64 28.66 -4.64
CA ILE A 361 18.49 28.58 -6.11
C ILE A 361 18.46 27.11 -6.52
N TYR A 362 17.60 26.78 -7.48
CA TYR A 362 17.54 25.44 -8.04
C TYR A 362 18.93 25.04 -8.59
N PRO A 363 19.50 23.89 -8.19
CA PRO A 363 20.90 23.55 -8.50
C PRO A 363 21.25 23.49 -10.00
N TYR A 364 20.24 23.33 -10.85
CA TYR A 364 20.38 23.25 -12.31
C TYR A 364 19.84 24.50 -13.03
N ALA A 365 19.65 25.61 -12.33
CA ALA A 365 19.36 26.90 -12.95
C ALA A 365 20.57 27.44 -13.72
N SER A 366 20.33 28.05 -14.88
CA SER A 366 21.34 28.66 -15.75
C SER A 366 22.17 29.69 -14.98
N SER A 367 23.47 29.69 -15.20
CA SER A 367 24.39 30.69 -14.64
C SER A 367 24.20 32.08 -15.26
N SER A 368 23.51 32.20 -16.40
CA SER A 368 23.15 33.49 -17.00
C SER A 368 21.86 34.10 -16.43
N CYS A 369 21.19 33.40 -15.49
CA CYS A 369 19.90 33.84 -14.97
C CYS A 369 19.94 35.24 -14.32
N THR A 370 19.01 36.09 -14.72
CA THR A 370 18.86 37.47 -14.21
C THR A 370 17.62 37.66 -13.33
N GLU A 371 16.64 36.75 -13.38
CA GLU A 371 15.41 36.81 -12.57
C GLU A 371 14.94 35.41 -12.13
N TYR A 372 14.43 35.30 -10.90
CA TYR A 372 14.01 34.02 -10.32
C TYR A 372 12.59 34.07 -9.71
N HIS A 373 11.87 32.96 -9.82
CA HIS A 373 10.60 32.70 -9.14
C HIS A 373 10.79 31.70 -8.00
N ALA A 374 10.27 32.00 -6.81
CA ALA A 374 10.28 31.08 -5.67
C ALA A 374 9.01 30.23 -5.65
N VAL A 375 9.17 28.93 -5.86
CA VAL A 375 8.05 27.99 -6.00
C VAL A 375 7.44 27.71 -4.61
N VAL A 376 6.15 27.99 -4.47
CA VAL A 376 5.37 27.72 -3.26
C VAL A 376 4.31 26.65 -3.49
N ALA A 377 3.52 26.32 -2.46
CA ALA A 377 2.46 25.33 -2.58
C ALA A 377 1.43 25.75 -3.63
N GLY A 378 1.06 24.83 -4.53
CA GLY A 378 0.11 25.08 -5.61
C GLY A 378 0.68 25.81 -6.83
N ASP A 379 2.02 25.94 -6.92
CA ASP A 379 2.69 26.32 -8.15
C ASP A 379 3.01 25.09 -9.00
N TYR A 380 2.85 25.25 -10.31
CA TYR A 380 3.21 24.29 -11.35
C TYR A 380 3.70 25.09 -12.55
N CYS A 381 4.44 24.47 -13.46
CA CYS A 381 5.20 25.21 -14.45
C CYS A 381 4.35 26.05 -15.40
N GLU A 382 3.23 25.52 -15.89
CA GLU A 382 2.33 26.29 -16.76
C GLU A 382 1.82 27.57 -16.06
N LYS A 383 1.61 27.53 -14.74
CA LYS A 383 1.24 28.71 -13.94
C LYS A 383 2.39 29.71 -13.84
N VAL A 384 3.63 29.25 -13.63
CA VAL A 384 4.83 30.09 -13.57
C VAL A 384 5.11 30.70 -14.95
N GLU A 385 5.11 29.89 -16.00
CA GLU A 385 5.27 30.29 -17.40
C GLU A 385 4.26 31.36 -17.79
N SER A 386 2.97 31.14 -17.49
CA SER A 386 1.91 32.11 -17.74
C SER A 386 2.09 33.40 -16.95
N GLN A 387 2.59 33.31 -15.72
CA GLN A 387 2.82 34.48 -14.86
C GLN A 387 3.95 35.38 -15.39
N TYR A 388 5.00 34.80 -15.97
CA TYR A 388 6.15 35.55 -16.50
C TYR A 388 6.10 35.74 -18.03
N GLY A 389 5.12 35.14 -18.71
CA GLY A 389 4.95 35.25 -20.16
C GLY A 389 6.07 34.56 -20.93
N ILE A 390 6.62 33.48 -20.39
CA ILE A 390 7.73 32.72 -20.96
C ILE A 390 7.22 31.39 -21.50
N THR A 391 7.82 30.89 -22.58
CA THR A 391 7.47 29.57 -23.11
C THR A 391 8.07 28.47 -22.24
N ALA A 392 7.42 27.29 -22.20
CA ALA A 392 7.99 26.11 -21.55
C ALA A 392 9.44 25.86 -22.01
N SER A 393 9.72 25.97 -23.31
CA SER A 393 11.07 25.83 -23.86
C SER A 393 12.08 26.82 -23.28
N GLU A 394 11.69 28.07 -23.06
CA GLU A 394 12.57 29.07 -22.43
C GLU A 394 12.80 28.72 -20.96
N PHE A 395 11.74 28.40 -20.24
CA PHE A 395 11.80 28.06 -18.81
C PHE A 395 12.67 26.83 -18.54
N ILE A 396 12.56 25.80 -19.37
CA ILE A 396 13.39 24.58 -19.33
C ILE A 396 14.83 24.89 -19.73
N SER A 397 15.05 25.69 -20.78
CA SER A 397 16.42 26.04 -21.22
C SER A 397 17.20 26.80 -20.15
N TRP A 398 16.51 27.57 -19.31
CA TRP A 398 17.12 28.31 -18.20
C TRP A 398 17.19 27.52 -16.90
N ASN A 399 16.57 26.36 -16.82
CA ASN A 399 16.63 25.47 -15.67
C ASN A 399 16.80 24.06 -16.20
N SER A 400 18.00 23.71 -16.65
CA SER A 400 18.27 22.47 -17.40
C SER A 400 18.02 21.18 -16.63
N GLY A 401 17.75 21.28 -15.33
CA GLY A 401 17.26 20.18 -14.51
C GLY A 401 15.76 19.95 -14.64
N LEU A 402 14.98 20.95 -15.09
CA LEU A 402 13.56 20.81 -15.39
C LEU A 402 13.35 19.92 -16.59
N ASP A 403 12.39 19.01 -16.50
CA ASP A 403 12.01 18.16 -17.62
C ASP A 403 11.11 18.90 -18.62
N GLU A 404 10.98 18.36 -19.84
CA GLU A 404 10.20 18.98 -20.94
C GLU A 404 8.71 19.14 -20.61
N THR A 405 8.21 18.31 -19.70
CA THR A 405 6.84 18.32 -19.17
C THR A 405 6.70 19.14 -17.89
N CYS A 406 7.82 19.69 -17.42
CA CYS A 406 7.98 20.48 -16.21
C CYS A 406 7.32 19.85 -14.96
N THR A 407 7.53 18.55 -14.79
CA THR A 407 6.95 17.74 -13.71
C THR A 407 7.77 17.75 -12.43
N ASN A 408 8.97 18.32 -12.48
CA ASN A 408 9.97 18.25 -11.42
C ASN A 408 10.28 19.64 -10.79
N LEU A 409 9.26 20.48 -10.69
CA LEU A 409 9.36 21.79 -10.05
C LEU A 409 9.42 21.66 -8.51
N TRP A 410 10.56 22.00 -7.92
CA TRP A 410 10.80 21.84 -6.49
C TRP A 410 10.23 23.00 -5.66
N LYS A 411 9.27 22.70 -4.79
CA LYS A 411 8.79 23.65 -3.79
C LYS A 411 9.92 24.05 -2.83
N GLY A 412 9.97 25.34 -2.48
CA GLY A 412 11.01 25.88 -1.62
C GLY A 412 12.35 26.09 -2.33
N TYR A 413 12.35 26.14 -3.66
CA TYR A 413 13.50 26.53 -4.48
C TYR A 413 13.15 27.68 -5.42
N ARG A 414 14.21 28.33 -5.91
CA ARG A 414 14.11 29.43 -6.87
C ARG A 414 14.53 29.01 -8.27
N TYR A 415 13.61 29.12 -9.22
CA TYR A 415 13.79 28.77 -10.63
C TYR A 415 13.98 30.01 -11.48
N CYS A 416 14.85 29.92 -12.48
CA CYS A 416 15.13 30.99 -13.41
C CYS A 416 13.93 31.27 -14.32
N VAL A 417 13.47 32.51 -14.37
CA VAL A 417 12.36 32.94 -15.24
C VAL A 417 12.80 34.00 -16.25
N LYS A 418 14.10 34.34 -16.28
CA LYS A 418 14.73 35.24 -17.26
C LYS A 418 16.25 35.07 -17.26
N ALA A 419 16.89 34.82 -18.40
CA ALA A 419 18.34 34.58 -18.47
C ALA A 419 19.06 35.30 -19.61
#